data_AF-A0A377KD00-F1
#
_entry.id   AF-A0A377KD00-F1
#
_cell.length_a   1.000
_cell.length_b   1.000
_cell.length_c   1.000
_cell.angle_alpha   90.00
_cell.angle_beta   90.00
_cell.angle_gamma   90.00
#
_symmetry.space_group_name_H-M   'P 1'
#
loop_
_entity.id
_entity.type
_entity.pdbx_description
1 polymer ?
#
loop_
_entity_poly.entity_id
_entity_poly.type
_entity_poly.pdbx_seq_one_letter_code
_entity_poly.pdbx_strand_id
1 'polypeptide(L)' 'MENLLLESADKLLRYKGMLWIDGEPNRLLFQGVQRLYSADWNRPWGDEKPHSTMVFIGIQLPEEEIRAAFAGLRK' A
#
# COMPACT_ATOMS: atom_id res chain seq x y z
N MET A 1 0.64 -4.95 -5.80
CA MET A 1 -0.23 -3.76 -5.92
C MET A 1 -1.13 -3.86 -7.14
N GLU A 2 -0.58 -4.12 -8.33
CA GLU A 2 -1.35 -4.19 -9.58
C GLU A 2 -2.54 -5.18 -9.54
N ASN A 3 -2.34 -6.42 -9.07
CA ASN A 3 -3.44 -7.41 -8.98
C ASN A 3 -4.59 -6.95 -8.05
N LEU A 4 -4.26 -6.41 -6.88
CA LEU A 4 -5.25 -5.87 -5.93
C LEU A 4 -6.06 -4.72 -6.53
N LEU A 5 -5.40 -3.87 -7.33
CA LEU A 5 -6.06 -2.77 -8.02
C LEU A 5 -6.95 -3.26 -9.17
N LEU A 6 -6.52 -4.27 -9.92
CA LEU A 6 -7.30 -4.85 -11.02
C LEU A 6 -8.56 -5.59 -10.52
N GLU A 7 -8.42 -6.38 -9.45
CA GLU A 7 -9.49 -7.22 -8.91
C GLU A 7 -10.55 -6.41 -8.16
N SER A 8 -10.13 -5.32 -7.49
CA SER A 8 -11.00 -4.50 -6.62
C SER A 8 -11.19 -3.05 -7.09
N ALA A 9 -10.79 -2.71 -8.31
CA ALA A 9 -10.85 -1.34 -8.87
C ALA A 9 -12.19 -0.63 -8.64
N ASP A 10 -13.30 -1.35 -8.84
CA ASP A 10 -14.66 -0.78 -8.76
C ASP A 10 -15.18 -0.69 -7.33
N LYS A 11 -14.55 -1.43 -6.40
CA LYS A 11 -14.89 -1.46 -4.98
C LYS A 11 -14.01 -0.52 -4.16
N LEU A 12 -12.80 -0.23 -4.63
CA LEU A 12 -11.85 0.69 -3.99
C LEU A 12 -12.29 2.14 -4.24
N LEU A 13 -12.55 2.88 -3.17
CA LEU A 13 -12.87 4.30 -3.22
C LEU A 13 -11.60 5.13 -3.10
N ARG A 14 -10.84 4.94 -2.02
CA ARG A 14 -9.57 5.62 -1.75
C ARG A 14 -8.63 4.72 -1.00
N TYR A 15 -7.34 4.87 -1.26
CA TYR A 15 -6.31 4.16 -0.51
C TYR A 15 -5.04 5.00 -0.43
N LYS A 16 -4.31 4.80 0.66
CA LYS A 16 -3.02 5.44 0.91
C LYS A 16 -2.13 4.49 1.68
N GLY A 17 -0.83 4.66 1.54
CA GLY A 17 0.10 3.97 2.42
C GLY A 17 1.49 4.52 2.39
N MET A 18 2.22 4.19 3.44
CA MET A 18 3.64 4.35 3.60
C MET A 18 4.25 2.95 3.65
N LEU A 19 5.25 2.71 2.81
CA LEU A 19 5.93 1.43 2.71
C LEU A 19 7.39 1.58 3.15
N TRP A 20 7.83 0.61 3.94
CA TRP A 20 9.23 0.29 4.10
C TRP A 20 9.64 -0.69 3.00
N ILE A 21 10.57 -0.24 2.14
CA ILE A 21 11.15 -1.02 1.06
C ILE A 21 12.52 -1.53 1.48
N ASP A 22 12.78 -2.82 1.26
CA ASP A 22 14.05 -3.47 1.58
C ASP A 22 15.20 -2.84 0.78
N GLY A 23 16.28 -2.49 1.47
CA GLY A 23 17.45 -1.80 0.89
C GLY A 23 17.29 -0.29 0.67
N GLU A 24 16.12 0.30 0.94
CA GLU A 24 15.86 1.72 0.65
C GLU A 24 15.77 2.58 1.92
N PRO A 25 16.58 3.65 2.06
CA PRO A 25 16.57 4.50 3.24
C PRO A 25 15.37 5.47 3.26
N ASN A 26 14.67 5.62 2.12
CA ASN A 26 13.55 6.52 1.95
C ASN A 26 12.21 5.80 2.13
N ARG A 27 11.22 6.54 2.65
CA ARG A 27 9.84 6.08 2.72
C ARG A 27 9.24 6.12 1.33
N LEU A 28 8.54 5.07 0.91
CA LEU A 28 7.73 5.11 -0.31
C LEU A 28 6.29 5.42 0.08
N LEU A 29 5.73 6.52 -0.44
CA LEU A 29 4.33 6.86 -0.23
C LEU A 29 3.54 6.51 -1.49
N PHE A 30 2.35 5.92 -1.31
CA PHE A 30 1.39 5.74 -2.39
C PHE A 30 0.03 6.30 -2.02
N GLN A 31 -0.72 6.70 -3.03
CA GLN A 31 -2.11 7.10 -2.91
C GLN A 31 -2.88 6.74 -4.18
N GLY A 32 -4.18 6.51 -4.02
CA GLY A 32 -5.06 6.34 -5.15
C GLY A 32 -6.53 6.57 -4.84
N VAL A 33 -7.28 6.79 -5.90
CA VAL A 33 -8.72 7.00 -5.95
C VAL A 33 -9.24 6.11 -7.07
N GLN A 34 -10.04 5.11 -6.71
CA GLN A 34 -10.50 4.08 -7.66
C GLN A 34 -9.30 3.48 -8.44
N ARG A 35 -9.31 3.60 -9.78
CA ARG A 35 -8.28 3.07 -10.67
C ARG A 35 -7.02 3.94 -10.77
N LEU A 36 -7.11 5.21 -10.39
CA LEU A 36 -5.97 6.12 -10.46
C LEU A 36 -5.10 5.93 -9.22
N TYR A 37 -3.83 5.61 -9.42
CA TYR A 37 -2.84 5.52 -8.36
C TYR A 37 -1.55 6.22 -8.74
N SER A 38 -0.82 6.68 -7.73
CA SER A 38 0.54 7.18 -7.84
C SER A 38 1.36 6.76 -6.63
N ALA A 39 2.67 6.64 -6.83
CA ALA A 39 3.62 6.39 -5.76
C ALA A 39 4.85 7.25 -6.00
N ASP A 40 5.42 7.77 -4.92
CA ASP A 40 6.65 8.58 -4.99
C ASP A 40 7.46 8.43 -3.71
N TRP A 41 8.77 8.65 -3.84
CA TRP A 41 9.68 8.67 -2.71
C TRP A 41 9.43 9.90 -1.86
N ASN A 42 9.53 9.72 -0.55
CA ASN A 42 9.46 10.80 0.42
C ASN A 42 10.75 10.88 1.24
N ARG A 43 10.70 11.56 2.37
CA ARG A 43 11.81 11.74 3.29
C ARG A 43 12.42 10.41 3.75
N PRO A 44 13.72 10.44 4.11
CA PRO A 44 14.37 9.30 4.75
C PRO A 44 13.66 8.88 6.05
N TRP A 45 13.92 7.65 6.48
CA TRP A 45 13.49 7.17 7.79
C TRP A 45 14.12 7.97 8.93
N GLY A 46 15.40 8.34 8.79
CA GLY A 46 16.15 9.00 9.87
C GLY A 46 16.28 8.06 11.07
N ASP A 47 15.97 8.56 12.26
CA ASP A 47 16.01 7.78 13.50
C ASP A 47 14.73 6.96 13.76
N GLU A 48 13.70 7.11 12.91
CA GLU A 48 12.46 6.34 13.05
C GLU A 48 12.65 4.88 12.64
N LYS A 49 12.08 3.95 13.42
CA LYS A 49 12.03 2.53 13.03
C LYS A 49 11.20 2.36 11.74
N PRO A 50 11.78 1.82 10.66
CA PRO A 50 11.05 1.58 9.42
C PRO A 50 9.84 0.67 9.64
N HIS A 51 8.71 1.04 9.06
CA HIS A 51 7.47 0.27 9.14
C HIS A 51 6.55 0.59 7.95
N SER A 52 5.61 -0.31 7.67
CA SER A 52 4.61 -0.11 6.62
C SER A 52 3.24 0.09 7.25
N THR A 53 2.53 1.13 6.82
CA THR A 53 1.16 1.44 7.24
C THR A 53 0.33 1.76 6.02
N MET A 54 -0.79 1.08 5.86
CA MET A 54 -1.67 1.20 4.69
C MET A 54 -3.12 1.28 5.11
N VAL A 55 -3.93 2.01 4.35
CA VAL A 55 -5.37 2.11 4.51
C VAL A 55 -6.04 1.93 3.14
N PHE A 56 -7.04 1.06 3.10
CA PHE A 56 -7.89 0.82 1.95
C PHE A 56 -9.34 1.10 2.36
N ILE A 57 -10.01 1.97 1.63
CA ILE A 57 -11.40 2.35 1.86
C ILE A 57 -12.19 1.93 0.63
N GLY A 58 -13.19 1.08 0.83
CA GLY A 58 -13.98 0.53 -0.26
C GLY A 58 -15.22 -0.21 0.22
N ILE A 59 -16.00 -0.72 -0.73
CA ILE A 59 -17.26 -1.42 -0.49
C ILE A 59 -17.02 -2.92 -0.65
N GLN A 60 -17.30 -3.71 0.39
CA GLN A 60 -17.14 -5.18 0.38
C GLN A 60 -15.76 -5.63 -0.15
N LEU A 61 -14.71 -5.02 0.40
CA LEU A 61 -13.34 -5.40 0.08
C LEU A 61 -13.05 -6.80 0.64
N PRO A 62 -12.31 -7.66 -0.10
CA PRO A 62 -11.89 -8.97 0.38
C PRO A 62 -10.74 -8.81 1.39
N GLU A 63 -11.06 -8.40 2.63
CA GLU A 63 -10.06 -8.04 3.64
C GLU A 63 -9.04 -9.16 3.90
N GLU A 64 -9.49 -10.41 3.99
CA GLU A 64 -8.63 -11.56 4.27
C GLU A 64 -7.60 -11.78 3.15
N GLU A 65 -8.03 -11.70 1.88
CA GLU A 65 -7.16 -11.86 0.72
C GLU A 65 -6.13 -10.73 0.64
N ILE A 66 -6.57 -9.49 0.89
CA ILE A 66 -5.68 -8.33 0.93
C ILE A 66 -4.61 -8.51 2.01
N ARG A 67 -5.01 -8.91 3.22
CA ARG A 67 -4.07 -9.16 4.33
C ARG A 67 -3.12 -10.30 4.03
N ALA A 68 -3.63 -11.41 3.49
CA ALA A 68 -2.83 -12.57 3.12
C ALA A 68 -1.78 -12.22 2.05
N ALA A 69 -2.16 -11.45 1.02
CA ALA A 69 -1.26 -11.00 -0.03
C ALA A 69 -0.07 -10.20 0.55
N PHE A 70 -0.31 -9.29 1.50
CA PHE A 70 0.78 -8.54 2.15
C PHE A 70 1.56 -9.38 3.17
N ALA A 71 0.92 -10.31 3.87
CA ALA A 71 1.62 -11.22 4.79
C ALA A 71 2.63 -12.12 4.06
N GLY A 72 2.32 -12.53 2.82
CA GLY A 72 3.22 -13.33 1.97
C GLY A 72 4.46 -12.59 1.46
N LEU A 73 4.56 -11.26 1.64
CA LEU A 73 5.75 -10.48 1.30
C LEU A 73 6.85 -10.53 2.37
N ARG A 74 6.57 -11.18 3.52
CA ARG A 74 7.55 -11.39 4.57
C ARG A 74 8.59 -12.41 4.09
N LYS A 75 9.82 -11.94 3.85
CA LYS A 75 10.98 -12.80 3.60
C LYS A 75 11.39 -13.53 4.89
#